data_AF-A0A645F1E4-F1
#
_entry.id   AF-A0A645F1E4-F1
#
_cell.length_a   1.000
_cell.length_b   1.000
_cell.length_c   1.000
_cell.angle_alpha   90.00
_cell.angle_beta   90.00
_cell.angle_gamma   90.00
#
_symmetry.space_group_name_H-M   'P 1'
#
loop_
_entity.id
_entity.type
_entity.pdbx_description
1 polymer ?
#
loop_
_entity_poly.entity_id
_entity_poly.type
_entity_poly.pdbx_seq_one_letter_code
_entity_poly.pdbx_strand_id
1 'polypeptide(L)' 'MQNKGKYFTPKEIYLKIWGEKSYGDTRTVIVHIHNIREKIEDDPENPRFLKMEWGKGYYFDMSGKQIKLSQTN' A
#
# COMPACT_ATOMS: atom_id res chain seq x y z
N MET A 1 9.34 -13.35 8.17
CA MET A 1 8.10 -12.67 7.73
C MET A 1 7.67 -11.67 8.80
N GLN A 2 8.12 -10.41 8.75
CA GLN A 2 8.22 -9.57 9.96
C GLN A 2 7.10 -8.53 10.18
N ASN A 3 6.13 -8.34 9.27
CA ASN A 3 5.12 -7.27 9.40
C ASN A 3 3.70 -7.68 8.93
N LYS A 4 3.14 -8.80 9.43
CA LYS A 4 1.70 -9.08 9.24
C LYS A 4 0.88 -8.01 9.97
N GLY A 5 -0.01 -7.30 9.26
CA GLY A 5 -1.00 -6.38 9.85
C GLY A 5 -0.50 -4.98 10.26
N LYS A 6 0.69 -4.56 9.83
CA LYS A 6 1.13 -3.17 10.04
C LYS A 6 0.71 -2.28 8.87
N TYR A 7 0.22 -1.11 9.21
CA TYR A 7 -0.06 -0.04 8.27
C TYR A 7 1.16 0.84 8.10
N PHE A 8 1.37 1.33 6.89
CA PHE A 8 2.38 2.31 6.56
C PHE A 8 1.75 3.42 5.72
N THR A 9 1.86 4.65 6.19
CA THR A 9 1.52 5.83 5.41
C THR A 9 2.45 5.95 4.18
N PRO A 10 2.04 6.65 3.11
CA PRO A 10 2.92 6.91 1.97
C PRO A 10 4.26 7.53 2.39
N LYS A 11 4.24 8.43 3.39
CA LYS A 11 5.43 9.07 3.93
C LYS A 11 6.36 8.07 4.62
N GLU A 12 5.82 7.14 5.42
CA GLU A 12 6.64 6.11 6.08
C GLU A 12 7.24 5.13 5.08
N ILE A 13 6.48 4.73 4.05
CA ILE A 13 7.00 3.89 2.96
C ILE A 13 8.15 4.61 2.25
N TYR A 14 7.94 5.89 1.94
CA TYR A 14 8.96 6.72 1.30
C TYR A 14 10.24 6.79 2.12
N LEU A 15 10.13 7.18 3.40
CA LEU A 15 11.25 7.30 4.32
C LEU A 15 11.98 5.96 4.54
N LYS A 16 11.26 4.84 4.57
CA LYS A 16 11.87 3.51 4.74
C LYS A 16 12.69 3.06 3.53
N ILE A 17 12.29 3.46 2.33
CA ILE A 17 12.96 3.06 1.08
C ILE A 17 14.09 4.03 0.73
N TRP A 18 13.87 5.33 0.84
CA TRP A 18 14.81 6.37 0.39
C TRP A 18 15.53 7.13 1.52
N GLY A 19 15.08 7.00 2.78
CA GLY A 19 15.67 7.69 3.94
C GLY A 19 15.22 9.15 4.12
N GLU A 20 15.63 9.78 5.23
CA GLU A 20 15.24 11.16 5.58
C GLU A 20 15.81 12.24 4.65
N LYS A 21 16.85 11.92 3.87
CA LYS A 21 17.55 12.88 3.00
C LYS A 21 16.93 13.04 1.62
N SER A 22 15.91 12.27 1.27
CA SER A 22 15.33 12.34 -0.06
C SER A 22 14.23 13.42 -0.11
N TYR A 23 14.48 14.46 -0.91
CA TYR A 23 13.58 15.60 -1.15
C TYR A 23 12.33 15.27 -2.00
N GLY A 24 12.02 13.99 -2.19
CA GLY A 24 11.00 13.57 -3.14
C GLY A 24 9.58 13.62 -2.59
N ASP A 25 8.64 13.56 -3.54
CA ASP A 25 7.22 13.60 -3.27
C ASP A 25 6.68 12.22 -2.92
N THR A 26 5.83 12.14 -1.90
CA THR A 26 5.02 10.95 -1.58
C THR A 26 4.21 10.43 -2.78
N ARG A 27 3.95 11.26 -3.80
CA ARG A 27 3.36 10.83 -5.09
C ARG A 27 4.18 9.73 -5.78
N THR A 28 5.50 9.72 -5.63
CA THR A 28 6.35 8.66 -6.19
C THR A 28 6.01 7.30 -5.58
N VAL A 29 5.62 7.25 -4.30
CA VAL A 29 5.19 5.99 -3.66
C VAL A 29 3.95 5.43 -4.34
N ILE A 30 2.99 6.28 -4.73
CA ILE A 30 1.74 5.84 -5.37
C ILE A 30 2.05 5.12 -6.70
N VAL A 31 2.94 5.66 -7.51
CA VAL A 31 3.38 5.02 -8.77
C VAL A 31 4.02 3.67 -8.49
N HIS A 32 4.88 3.56 -7.48
CA HIS A 32 5.50 2.29 -7.12
C HIS A 32 4.48 1.28 -6.59
N ILE A 33 3.50 1.71 -5.79
CA ILE A 33 2.41 0.85 -5.31
C ILE A 33 1.61 0.31 -6.50
N HIS A 34 1.29 1.16 -7.48
CA HIS A 34 0.60 0.74 -8.71
C HIS A 34 1.40 -0.31 -9.48
N ASN A 35 2.68 -0.03 -9.77
CA ASN A 35 3.56 -0.95 -10.48
C ASN A 35 3.77 -2.29 -9.74
N ILE A 36 3.72 -2.27 -8.40
CA ILE A 36 3.77 -3.49 -7.60
C ILE A 36 2.47 -4.28 -7.76
N ARG A 37 1.31 -3.62 -7.71
CA ARG A 37 0.01 -4.28 -7.90
C ARG A 37 -0.10 -4.94 -9.27
N GLU A 38 0.36 -4.28 -10.33
CA GLU A 38 0.42 -4.87 -11.68
C GLU A 38 1.21 -6.18 -11.75
N LYS A 39 2.17 -6.39 -10.83
CA LYS A 39 3.02 -7.58 -10.82
C LYS A 39 2.52 -8.69 -9.90
N ILE A 40 1.72 -8.37 -8.88
CA ILE A 40 1.36 -9.32 -7.82
C ILE A 40 -0.15 -9.56 -7.69
N GLU A 41 -0.98 -8.69 -8.26
CA GLU A 41 -2.43 -8.78 -8.21
C GLU A 41 -2.96 -9.27 -9.57
N ASP A 42 -4.04 -10.06 -9.54
CA ASP A 42 -4.78 -10.43 -10.75
C ASP A 42 -5.49 -9.21 -11.36
N ASP A 43 -5.97 -8.31 -10.49
CA ASP A 43 -6.62 -7.04 -10.84
C ASP A 43 -6.05 -5.91 -9.94
N PRO A 44 -5.23 -5.00 -10.50
CA PRO A 44 -4.63 -3.90 -9.74
C PRO A 44 -5.63 -2.88 -9.18
N GLU A 45 -6.82 -2.76 -9.76
CA GLU A 45 -7.90 -1.89 -9.27
C GLU A 45 -8.60 -2.51 -8.06
N ASN A 46 -8.57 -3.85 -7.96
CA ASN A 46 -9.18 -4.64 -6.91
C ASN A 46 -8.13 -5.45 -6.10
N PRO A 47 -7.22 -4.77 -5.37
CA PRO A 47 -6.07 -5.42 -4.75
C PRO A 47 -6.47 -6.40 -3.63
N ARG A 48 -5.91 -7.62 -3.70
CA ARG A 48 -6.11 -8.72 -2.74
C ARG A 48 -5.01 -8.77 -1.69
N PHE A 49 -3.80 -8.28 -2.01
CA PHE A 49 -2.64 -8.33 -1.11
C PHE A 49 -2.23 -6.94 -0.64
N LEU A 50 -1.96 -6.00 -1.55
CA LEU A 50 -1.44 -4.67 -1.21
C LEU A 50 -2.57 -3.64 -1.16
N LYS A 51 -3.14 -3.45 0.02
CA LYS A 51 -4.38 -2.70 0.22
C LYS A 51 -4.14 -1.36 0.89
N MET A 52 -5.11 -0.46 0.75
CA MET A 52 -5.15 0.81 1.45
C MET A 52 -6.38 0.85 2.36
N GLU A 53 -6.20 1.31 3.59
CA GLU A 53 -7.29 1.73 4.47
C GLU A 53 -7.20 3.25 4.66
N TRP A 54 -8.26 3.96 4.28
CA TRP A 54 -8.33 5.41 4.39
C TRP A 54 -8.06 5.85 5.84
N GLY A 55 -7.19 6.86 6.00
CA GLY A 55 -6.78 7.35 7.31
C GLY A 55 -5.69 6.53 8.02
N LYS A 56 -5.44 5.27 7.62
CA LYS A 56 -4.34 4.44 8.20
C LYS A 56 -3.15 4.25 7.27
N GLY A 57 -3.39 4.14 5.96
CA GLY A 57 -2.34 3.92 4.95
C GLY A 57 -2.39 2.52 4.34
N TYR A 58 -1.26 2.08 3.80
CA TYR A 58 -1.14 0.81 3.09
C TYR A 58 -0.75 -0.33 4.02
N TYR A 59 -1.26 -1.52 3.74
CA TYR A 59 -0.88 -2.72 4.46
C TYR A 59 -0.85 -3.92 3.51
N PHE A 60 -0.12 -4.94 3.92
CA PHE A 60 0.00 -6.19 3.17
C PHE A 60 -0.79 -7.30 3.84
N ASP A 61 -1.75 -7.87 3.11
CA ASP A 61 -2.65 -8.92 3.55
C ASP A 61 -2.37 -10.23 2.82
N MET A 62 -1.71 -11.17 3.50
CA MET A 62 -1.43 -12.49 2.94
C MET A 62 -2.65 -13.40 2.79
N SER A 63 -3.83 -13.01 3.32
CA SER A 63 -5.04 -13.84 3.16
C SER A 63 -5.60 -13.81 1.74
N GLY A 64 -5.21 -12.82 0.91
CA GLY A 64 -5.68 -12.68 -0.46
C GLY A 64 -7.20 -12.49 -0.58
N LYS A 65 -7.89 -12.15 0.52
CA LYS A 65 -9.33 -11.90 0.53
C LYS A 65 -9.59 -10.48 0.08
N GLN A 66 -10.44 -10.27 -0.91
CA GLN A 66 -10.86 -8.91 -1.27
C GLN A 66 -11.68 -8.32 -0.12
N ILE A 67 -11.36 -7.11 0.33
CA ILE A 67 -12.26 -6.39 1.25
C ILE A 67 -13.34 -5.78 0.37
N LYS A 68 -14.61 -6.00 0.72
CA LYS A 68 -15.65 -5.07 0.27
C LYS A 68 -15.31 -3.75 0.95
N LEU A 69 -14.81 -2.76 0.19
CA LEU A 69 -14.74 -1.39 0.66
C LEU A 69 -16.13 -1.07 1.21
N SER A 70 -16.22 -0.98 2.54
CA SER A 70 -17.45 -0.65 3.23
C SER A 70 -17.95 0.66 2.64
N GLN A 71 -19.10 0.59 1.99
CA GLN A 71 -19.88 1.76 1.59
C GLN A 71 -20.06 2.58 2.86
N THR A 72 -19.38 3.72 2.93
CA THR A 72 -19.69 4.73 3.94
C THR A 72 -20.99 5.39 3.50
N ASN A 73 -21.93 5.48 4.44
CA ASN A 73 -23.16 6.26 4.37
C ASN A 73 -22.94 7.68 3.83
#